data_AF-I4N835-F1
#
_entry.id   AF-I4N835-F1
#
_cell.length_a   1.000
_cell.length_b   1.000
_cell.length_c   1.000
_cell.angle_alpha   90.00
_cell.angle_beta   90.00
_cell.angle_gamma   90.00
#
_symmetry.space_group_name_H-M   'P 1'
#
loop_
_entity.id
_entity.type
_entity.pdbx_description
1 polymer ?
#
loop_
_entity_poly.entity_id
_entity_poly.type
_entity_poly.pdbx_seq_one_letter_code
_entity_poly.pdbx_strand_id
1 'polypeptide(L)'
;MSHPWFDPSENMTLEQWLSITNTYEWYFVDNNDNHLLLKVWKSNDERSPKTRGTYLITLEFDSEESFWRKSFKQKDKENWINLLPKTIQRFEEDRSLLENKAEAIGIAIDQGYRPPAIRALQK
;
A
#
# COMPACT_ATOMS: atom_id res chain seq x y z
N MET A 1 -6.52 6.50 -1.80
CA MET A 1 -7.04 5.82 -0.59
C MET A 1 -7.50 4.45 -1.02
N SER A 2 -6.96 3.41 -0.39
CA SER A 2 -7.38 2.02 -0.60
C SER A 2 -8.80 1.85 -0.04
N HIS A 3 -9.72 1.30 -0.84
CA HIS A 3 -11.09 1.03 -0.40
C HIS A 3 -11.09 -0.08 0.68
N PRO A 4 -11.94 -0.04 1.73
CA PRO A 4 -11.94 -1.04 2.81
C PRO A 4 -12.10 -2.49 2.33
N TRP A 5 -12.78 -2.70 1.21
CA TRP A 5 -12.91 -4.02 0.59
C TRP A 5 -11.60 -4.67 0.13
N PHE A 6 -10.52 -3.90 0.06
CA PHE A 6 -9.19 -4.41 -0.27
C PHE A 6 -8.40 -4.85 0.96
N ASP A 7 -8.99 -4.90 2.15
CA ASP A 7 -8.38 -5.61 3.25
C ASP A 7 -8.23 -7.10 2.87
N PRO A 8 -7.02 -7.70 2.97
CA PRO A 8 -6.83 -9.12 2.71
C PRO A 8 -7.71 -10.07 3.53
N SER A 9 -8.26 -9.64 4.67
CA SER A 9 -9.21 -10.44 5.45
C SER A 9 -10.65 -10.39 4.92
N GLU A 10 -10.96 -9.48 4.00
CA GLU A 10 -12.29 -9.30 3.43
C GLU A 10 -12.47 -10.11 2.15
N ASN A 11 -13.56 -10.87 2.08
CA ASN A 11 -13.92 -11.61 0.86
C ASN A 11 -14.83 -10.75 -0.01
N MET A 12 -14.35 -10.41 -1.20
CA MET A 12 -15.13 -9.66 -2.19
C MET A 12 -15.85 -10.61 -3.17
N THR A 13 -17.13 -10.33 -3.42
CA THR A 13 -17.89 -10.92 -4.51
C THR A 13 -17.37 -10.44 -5.87
N LEU A 14 -17.66 -11.19 -6.94
CA LEU A 14 -17.31 -10.77 -8.30
C LEU A 14 -17.91 -9.39 -8.66
N GLU A 15 -19.14 -9.12 -8.22
CA GLU A 15 -19.81 -7.84 -8.46
C GLU A 15 -19.07 -6.67 -7.79
N GLN A 16 -18.61 -6.86 -6.56
CA GLN A 16 -17.80 -5.86 -5.87
C GLN A 16 -16.45 -5.68 -6.57
N TRP A 17 -15.78 -6.77 -6.96
CA TRP A 17 -14.55 -6.70 -7.77
C TRP A 17 -14.74 -5.95 -9.09
N LEU A 18 -15.91 -6.12 -9.72
CA LEU A 18 -16.24 -5.47 -10.99
C LEU A 18 -16.64 -4.00 -10.83
N SER A 19 -17.16 -3.61 -9.66
CA SER A 19 -17.56 -2.23 -9.36
C SER A 19 -16.39 -1.26 -9.18
N ILE A 20 -15.18 -1.77 -8.92
CA ILE A 20 -14.03 -0.91 -8.69
C ILE A 20 -13.48 -0.35 -10.01
N THR A 21 -13.24 0.95 -10.05
CA THR A 21 -12.71 1.65 -11.23
C THR A 21 -11.25 2.06 -11.12
N ASN A 22 -10.62 1.87 -9.95
CA ASN A 22 -9.28 2.34 -9.65
C ASN A 22 -8.26 1.21 -9.55
N THR A 23 -7.00 1.58 -9.65
CA THR A 23 -5.87 0.74 -9.23
C THR A 23 -5.82 0.58 -7.73
N TYR A 24 -5.32 -0.57 -7.30
CA TYR A 24 -5.09 -0.87 -5.90
C TYR A 24 -3.74 -1.54 -5.73
N GLU A 25 -3.13 -1.26 -4.59
CA GLU A 25 -1.75 -1.60 -4.28
C GLU A 25 -1.68 -2.17 -2.87
N TRP A 26 -0.97 -3.28 -2.71
CA TRP A 26 -0.63 -3.86 -1.42
C TRP A 26 0.88 -3.93 -1.26
N TYR A 27 1.32 -3.54 -0.06
CA TYR A 27 2.72 -3.61 0.35
C TYR A 27 2.87 -4.73 1.36
N PHE A 28 3.73 -5.69 1.02
CA PHE A 28 4.10 -6.80 1.89
C PHE A 28 5.58 -6.69 2.22
N VAL A 29 5.92 -7.12 3.42
CA VAL A 29 7.31 -7.30 3.87
C VAL A 29 7.42 -8.66 4.52
N ASP A 30 8.49 -9.39 4.23
CA ASP A 30 8.79 -10.65 4.91
C ASP A 30 9.69 -10.43 6.13
N ASN A 31 9.96 -11.51 6.88
CA ASN A 31 10.84 -11.45 8.05
C ASN A 31 12.33 -11.24 7.71
N ASN A 32 12.69 -11.17 6.42
CA ASN A 32 14.04 -10.94 5.91
C ASN A 32 14.18 -9.57 5.22
N ASP A 33 13.22 -8.67 5.43
CA ASP A 33 13.16 -7.32 4.85
C ASP A 33 13.14 -7.30 3.31
N ASN A 34 12.60 -8.35 2.70
CA ASN A 34 12.22 -8.32 1.31
C ASN A 34 10.85 -7.66 1.19
N HIS A 35 10.75 -6.71 0.26
CA HIS A 35 9.52 -5.99 0.01
C HIS A 35 8.87 -6.52 -1.27
N LEU A 36 7.56 -6.70 -1.21
CA LEU A 36 6.71 -7.00 -2.36
C LEU A 36 5.64 -5.93 -2.47
N LEU A 37 5.56 -5.30 -3.63
CA LEU A 37 4.45 -4.46 -4.03
C LEU A 37 3.60 -5.20 -5.06
N LEU A 38 2.37 -5.52 -4.69
CA LEU A 38 1.36 -6.09 -5.58
C LEU A 38 0.46 -4.95 -6.06
N LYS A 39 0.48 -4.68 -7.37
CA LYS A 39 -0.43 -3.72 -8.01
C LYS A 39 -1.42 -4.45 -8.87
N VAL A 40 -2.67 -4.00 -8.86
CA VAL A 40 -3.66 -4.50 -9.80
C VAL A 40 -4.33 -3.37 -10.52
N TRP A 41 -4.34 -3.51 -11.83
CA TRP A 41 -5.04 -2.65 -12.76
C TRP A 41 -6.21 -3.42 -13.32
N LYS A 42 -7.38 -2.80 -13.27
CA LYS A 42 -8.61 -3.38 -13.78
C LYS A 42 -9.10 -2.57 -14.98
N SER A 43 -9.48 -3.27 -16.04
CA SER A 43 -10.24 -2.71 -17.15
C SER A 43 -11.54 -3.47 -17.30
N ASN A 44 -12.65 -2.76 -17.45
CA ASN A 44 -13.95 -3.38 -17.70
C ASN A 44 -14.07 -3.79 -19.17
N ASP A 45 -14.79 -4.88 -19.43
CA ASP A 45 -15.20 -5.21 -20.80
C ASP A 45 -16.15 -4.14 -21.34
N GLU A 46 -15.98 -3.73 -22.59
CA GLU A 46 -16.77 -2.64 -23.18
C GLU A 46 -18.26 -3.00 -23.34
N ARG A 47 -18.59 -4.28 -23.57
CA ARG A 47 -19.95 -4.74 -23.87
C ARG A 47 -20.66 -5.31 -22.66
N SER A 48 -19.91 -5.83 -21.69
CA SER A 48 -20.47 -6.49 -20.51
C SER A 48 -19.69 -6.12 -19.23
N PRO A 49 -19.54 -4.83 -18.91
CA PRO A 49 -18.69 -4.36 -17.82
C PRO A 49 -19.14 -4.83 -16.42
N LYS A 50 -20.42 -5.18 -16.26
CA LYS A 50 -20.99 -5.68 -15.00
C LYS A 50 -20.72 -7.15 -14.72
N THR A 51 -20.26 -7.90 -15.72
CA THR A 51 -20.03 -9.36 -15.61
C THR A 51 -18.65 -9.77 -16.11
N ARG A 52 -17.91 -8.87 -16.76
CA ARG A 52 -16.60 -9.14 -17.37
C ARG A 52 -15.64 -7.98 -17.20
N GLY A 53 -14.38 -8.31 -16.92
CA GLY A 53 -13.26 -7.38 -16.89
C GLY A 53 -11.94 -8.13 -16.97
N THR A 54 -10.89 -7.41 -17.35
CA THR A 54 -9.51 -7.91 -17.40
C THR A 54 -8.72 -7.29 -16.26
N TYR A 55 -7.94 -8.12 -15.57
CA TYR A 55 -7.07 -7.69 -14.49
C TYR A 55 -5.61 -7.89 -14.92
N LEU A 56 -4.82 -6.83 -14.82
CA LEU A 56 -3.36 -6.88 -14.93
C LEU A 56 -2.79 -6.80 -13.51
N ILE A 57 -2.10 -7.86 -13.11
CA ILE A 57 -1.44 -7.96 -11.80
C ILE A 57 0.06 -7.78 -12.03
N THR A 58 0.67 -6.86 -11.28
CA THR A 58 2.12 -6.63 -11.28
C THR A 58 2.67 -6.92 -9.89
N LEU A 59 3.75 -7.68 -9.85
CA LEU A 59 4.51 -7.99 -8.64
C LEU A 59 5.89 -7.34 -8.77
N GLU A 60 6.18 -6.38 -7.90
CA GLU A 60 7.49 -5.73 -7.82
C GLU A 60 8.19 -6.19 -6.54
N PHE A 61 9.38 -6.78 -6.68
CA PHE A 61 10.21 -7.23 -5.57
C PHE A 61 11.37 -6.26 -5.37
N ASP A 62 11.57 -5.80 -4.14
CA ASP A 62 12.66 -4.90 -3.77
C ASP A 62 13.39 -5.41 -2.53
N SER A 63 14.68 -5.11 -2.43
CA SER A 63 15.37 -5.10 -1.14
C SER A 63 14.88 -3.92 -0.29
N GLU A 64 15.05 -3.99 1.03
CA GLU A 64 14.76 -2.87 1.95
C GLU A 64 15.38 -1.55 1.48
N GLU A 65 16.66 -1.57 1.09
CA GLU A 65 17.32 -0.37 0.55
C GLU A 65 16.61 0.18 -0.69
N SER A 66 16.35 -0.69 -1.68
CA SER A 66 15.73 -0.27 -2.94
C SER A 66 14.33 0.29 -2.70
N PHE A 67 13.57 -0.32 -1.79
CA PHE A 67 12.25 0.12 -1.40
C PHE A 67 12.27 1.55 -0.83
N TRP A 68 13.07 1.80 0.21
CA TRP A 68 13.12 3.12 0.86
C TRP A 68 13.74 4.20 -0.01
N ARG A 69 14.73 3.88 -0.84
CA ARG A 69 15.35 4.85 -1.75
C ARG A 69 14.38 5.40 -2.81
N LYS A 70 13.27 4.72 -3.09
CA LYS A 70 12.21 5.22 -3.99
C LYS A 70 11.52 6.48 -3.44
N SER A 71 11.50 6.69 -2.12
CA SER A 71 10.89 7.86 -1.49
C SER A 71 11.72 9.15 -1.62
N PHE A 72 12.96 9.06 -2.10
CA PHE A 72 13.89 10.18 -2.14
C PHE A 72 14.23 10.63 -3.56
N LYS A 73 14.42 11.94 -3.74
CA LYS A 73 14.92 12.51 -5.00
C LYS A 73 16.35 12.04 -5.25
N GLN A 74 16.77 12.02 -6.51
CA GLN A 74 18.08 11.48 -6.90
C GLN A 74 19.25 12.05 -6.08
N LYS A 75 19.25 13.36 -5.82
CA LYS A 75 20.29 14.05 -5.02
C LYS A 75 20.33 13.62 -3.54
N ASP A 76 19.22 13.10 -3.02
CA ASP A 76 19.04 12.74 -1.61
C ASP A 76 19.19 11.22 -1.40
N LYS A 77 19.23 10.43 -2.48
CA LYS A 77 19.29 8.95 -2.44
C LYS A 77 20.57 8.39 -1.84
N GLU A 78 21.66 9.14 -1.79
CA GLU A 78 22.90 8.72 -1.12
C GLU A 78 22.80 8.91 0.39
N ASN A 79 22.10 9.95 0.83
CA ASN A 79 21.91 10.31 2.24
C ASN A 79 20.56 9.81 2.80
N TRP A 80 19.95 8.82 2.15
CA TRP A 80 18.56 8.43 2.41
C TRP A 80 18.34 7.94 3.84
N ILE A 81 19.30 7.21 4.43
CA ILE A 81 19.22 6.68 5.80
C ILE A 81 19.04 7.83 6.81
N ASN A 82 19.82 8.90 6.68
CA ASN A 82 19.74 10.06 7.59
C ASN A 82 18.43 10.85 7.42
N LEU A 83 17.82 10.79 6.24
CA LEU A 83 16.56 11.48 5.94
C LEU A 83 15.34 10.63 6.30
N LEU A 84 15.50 9.31 6.42
CA LEU A 84 14.42 8.36 6.58
C LEU A 84 13.61 8.53 7.88
N PRO A 85 14.20 8.79 9.07
CA PRO A 85 13.43 9.01 10.28
C PRO A 85 12.38 10.12 10.14
N LYS A 86 12.75 11.23 9.49
CA LYS A 86 11.83 12.34 9.24
C LYS A 86 10.72 11.95 8.25
N THR A 87 11.06 11.14 7.24
CA THR A 87 10.07 10.62 6.29
C THR A 87 9.06 9.69 6.98
N ILE A 88 9.51 8.81 7.87
CA ILE A 88 8.65 7.91 8.65
C ILE A 88 7.70 8.71 9.54
N GLN A 89 8.22 9.70 10.28
CA GLN A 89 7.38 10.57 11.11
C GLN A 89 6.26 11.22 10.28
N ARG A 90 6.57 11.69 9.08
CA ARG A 90 5.54 12.25 8.18
C ARG A 90 4.48 11.21 7.79
N PHE A 91 4.88 9.98 7.51
CA PHE A 91 3.94 8.91 7.19
C PHE A 91 3.04 8.52 8.38
N GLU A 92 3.57 8.56 9.60
CA GLU A 92 2.79 8.34 10.82
C GLU A 92 1.76 9.45 11.05
N GLU A 93 2.14 10.72 10.79
CA GLU A 93 1.23 11.87 10.83
C GLU A 93 0.14 11.75 9.75
N ASP A 94 0.52 11.43 8.51
CA ASP A 94 -0.40 11.22 7.38
C ASP A 94 -1.39 10.09 7.69
N ARG A 95 -0.90 8.97 8.25
CA ARG A 95 -1.72 7.84 8.68
C ARG A 95 -2.71 8.25 9.76
N SER A 96 -2.25 8.91 10.82
CA SER A 96 -3.09 9.35 11.93
C SER A 96 -4.23 10.25 11.44
N LEU A 97 -3.93 11.16 10.51
CA LEU A 97 -4.94 12.02 9.90
C LEU A 97 -5.99 11.22 9.10
N LEU A 98 -5.57 10.20 8.37
CA LEU A 98 -6.47 9.36 7.58
C LEU A 98 -7.34 8.46 8.47
N GLU A 99 -6.76 7.84 9.48
CA GLU A 99 -7.48 7.01 10.45
C GLU A 99 -8.54 7.82 11.20
N ASN A 100 -8.20 9.02 11.68
CA ASN A 100 -9.18 9.92 12.33
C ASN A 100 -10.36 10.28 11.41
N LYS A 101 -10.11 10.50 10.11
CA LYS A 101 -11.17 10.77 9.13
C LYS A 101 -12.05 9.56 8.89
N ALA A 102 -11.46 8.37 8.87
CA ALA A 102 -12.16 7.11 8.68
C ALA A 102 -13.05 6.79 9.91
N GLU A 103 -12.54 6.96 11.12
CA GLU A 103 -13.31 6.81 12.36
C GLU A 103 -14.50 7.78 12.42
N ALA A 104 -14.30 9.04 11.99
CA ALA A 104 -15.36 10.05 11.95
C ALA A 104 -16.53 9.68 11.02
N ILE A 105 -16.31 8.79 10.05
CA ILE A 105 -17.37 8.25 9.17
C ILE A 105 -17.78 6.82 9.53
N GLY A 106 -17.38 6.33 10.71
CA GLY A 106 -17.79 5.04 11.26
C GLY A 106 -17.01 3.83 10.73
N ILE A 107 -15.85 4.03 10.08
CA ILE A 107 -14.97 2.94 9.67
C ILE A 107 -14.12 2.53 10.87
N ALA A 108 -14.15 1.24 11.23
CA ALA A 108 -13.31 0.68 12.27
C ALA A 108 -11.85 0.60 11.81
N ILE A 109 -10.92 0.99 12.69
CA ILE A 109 -9.48 0.94 12.43
C ILE A 109 -8.86 -0.16 13.29
N ASP A 110 -7.97 -0.96 12.70
CA ASP A 110 -7.17 -1.93 13.45
C ASP A 110 -6.11 -1.20 14.30
N GLN A 111 -6.37 -1.13 15.61
CA GLN A 111 -5.48 -0.54 16.60
C GLN A 111 -4.27 -1.45 16.95
N GLY A 112 -4.33 -2.72 16.55
CA GLY A 112 -3.31 -3.73 16.77
C GLY A 112 -2.15 -3.64 15.78
N TYR A 113 -2.34 -3.00 14.63
CA TYR A 113 -1.29 -2.87 13.62
C TYR A 113 -0.03 -2.17 14.17
N ARG A 114 1.12 -2.76 13.88
CA ARG A 114 2.44 -2.20 14.17
C ARG A 114 3.27 -2.20 12.89
N PRO A 115 3.92 -1.08 12.54
CA PRO A 115 4.78 -1.05 11.37
C PRO A 115 5.92 -2.06 11.53
N PRO A 116 6.36 -2.71 10.44
CA PRO A 116 7.52 -3.58 10.47
C PRO A 116 8.77 -2.81 10.87
N ALA A 117 9.72 -3.51 11.50
CA ALA A 117 11.03 -2.95 11.78
C ALA A 117 11.75 -2.57 10.48
N ILE A 118 12.53 -1.49 10.52
CA ILE A 118 13.37 -1.04 9.40
C ILE A 118 14.82 -1.28 9.81
N ARG A 119 15.44 -2.33 9.27
CA ARG A 119 16.79 -2.76 9.69
C ARG A 119 17.86 -1.74 9.35
N ALA A 120 17.68 -0.98 8.27
CA ALA A 120 18.55 0.14 7.91
C ALA A 120 18.70 1.21 9.02
N LEU A 121 17.72 1.33 9.93
CA LEU A 121 17.76 2.28 11.06
C LEU A 121 18.21 1.66 12.39
N GLN A 122 18.46 0.35 12.43
CA GLN A 122 18.86 -0.37 13.64
C GLN A 122 20.37 -0.58 13.74
N LYS A 123 21.14 -0.06 12.78
CA LYS A 123 22.59 -0.23 12.67
C LYS A 123 23.36 0.93 13.29
#